data_AF-A0A9E0ITS3-F1
#
_entry.id   AF-A0A9E0ITS3-F1
#
_cell.length_a   1.000
_cell.length_b   1.000
_cell.length_c   1.000
_cell.angle_alpha   90.00
_cell.angle_beta   90.00
_cell.angle_gamma   90.00
#
_symmetry.space_group_name_H-M   'P 1'
#
loop_
_entity.id
_entity.type
_entity.pdbx_description
1 polymer ?
#
loop_
_entity_poly.entity_id
_entity_poly.type
_entity_poly.pdbx_seq_one_letter_code
_entity_poly.pdbx_strand_id
1 'polypeptide(L)'
;MKTLLALGPILLACGAPAAPASSSPAATSATTSDQPAAPAPSSQAGPAAASASACDALSRAACLESTACTLHLVGNNYYECRPEAGVCETGLAQSSSEGCTSRAGCEFVPASCYCPCAGASRSKVPDTGTECDCVCGGGAPATCRSSAGT
;
A
#
# COMPACT_ATOMS: atom_id res chain seq x y z
N MET A 1 41.33 -5.94 -30.48
CA MET A 1 40.20 -6.08 -31.42
C MET A 1 39.05 -5.32 -30.77
N LYS A 2 38.82 -4.03 -31.08
CA LYS A 2 37.85 -3.54 -32.10
C LYS A 2 36.55 -4.37 -32.01
N THR A 3 35.46 -3.82 -31.46
CA THR A 3 34.50 -3.01 -32.23
C THR A 3 33.68 -2.04 -31.35
N LEU A 4 33.66 -0.75 -31.76
CA LEU A 4 32.64 0.26 -31.47
C LEU A 4 31.44 0.05 -32.42
N LEU A 5 30.21 0.29 -31.97
CA LEU A 5 29.04 0.76 -32.74
C LEU A 5 27.98 1.28 -31.74
N ALA A 6 27.80 2.61 -31.62
CA ALA A 6 26.85 3.48 -32.37
C ALA A 6 25.51 3.60 -31.61
N LEU A 7 25.24 4.70 -30.87
CA LEU A 7 24.68 5.99 -31.32
C LEU A 7 23.47 5.87 -32.23
N GLY A 8 22.30 6.24 -31.71
CA GLY A 8 21.11 6.60 -32.49
C GLY A 8 19.93 7.03 -31.61
N PRO A 9 19.64 8.34 -31.49
CA PRO A 9 18.39 8.86 -30.93
C PRO A 9 17.38 9.19 -32.04
N ILE A 10 16.10 8.89 -31.86
CA ILE A 10 15.02 9.48 -32.67
C ILE A 10 13.85 9.90 -31.76
N LEU A 11 13.65 11.22 -31.74
CA LEU A 11 12.52 12.01 -31.22
C LEU A 11 11.32 11.99 -32.20
N LEU A 12 10.20 12.60 -31.76
CA LEU A 12 8.96 13.00 -32.46
C LEU A 12 7.78 12.01 -32.36
N ALA A 13 6.54 12.40 -32.07
CA ALA A 13 5.84 13.69 -31.94
C ALA A 13 4.57 13.47 -31.06
N CYS A 14 4.17 14.35 -30.14
CA CYS A 14 3.38 15.57 -30.30
C CYS A 14 2.01 15.42 -31.01
N GLY A 15 0.93 15.52 -30.23
CA GLY A 15 -0.47 15.71 -30.66
C GLY A 15 -1.45 15.17 -29.60
N ALA A 16 -2.50 15.85 -29.14
CA ALA A 16 -3.05 17.19 -29.35
C ALA A 16 -3.97 17.54 -28.15
N PRO A 17 -4.19 18.83 -27.82
CA PRO A 17 -5.14 19.26 -26.80
C PRO A 17 -6.57 19.42 -27.37
N ALA A 18 -7.60 19.03 -26.60
CA ALA A 18 -9.00 19.31 -26.92
C ALA A 18 -9.74 19.90 -25.71
N ALA A 19 -9.88 21.23 -25.78
CA ALA A 19 -10.89 22.19 -25.30
C ALA A 19 -11.81 21.93 -24.07
N PRO A 20 -12.19 23.02 -23.35
CA PRO A 20 -13.14 23.04 -22.24
C PRO A 20 -14.61 23.20 -22.70
N ALA A 21 -15.55 22.67 -21.93
CA ALA A 21 -16.96 23.03 -22.03
C ALA A 21 -17.46 23.58 -20.68
N SER A 22 -17.61 24.90 -20.63
CA SER A 22 -18.41 25.59 -19.60
C SER A 22 -19.89 25.39 -19.90
N SER A 23 -20.68 25.06 -18.88
CA SER A 23 -22.13 25.22 -18.89
C SER A 23 -22.63 25.42 -17.45
N SER A 24 -22.85 26.69 -17.09
CA SER A 24 -23.90 27.11 -16.14
C SER A 24 -25.12 27.47 -17.01
N PRO A 25 -26.39 27.27 -16.59
CA PRO A 25 -26.97 27.99 -15.43
C PRO A 25 -28.09 27.25 -14.66
N ALA A 26 -28.54 27.87 -13.56
CA ALA A 26 -29.95 28.17 -13.22
C ALA A 26 -30.26 27.96 -11.73
N ALA A 27 -30.58 29.07 -11.07
CA ALA A 27 -31.22 29.12 -9.76
C ALA A 27 -32.66 28.63 -9.85
N THR A 28 -33.12 27.87 -8.85
CA THR A 28 -34.52 27.87 -8.41
C THR A 28 -34.58 27.70 -6.90
N SER A 29 -35.38 28.57 -6.28
CA SER A 29 -35.52 28.76 -4.85
C SER A 29 -36.47 27.73 -4.20
N ALA A 30 -36.13 27.41 -2.95
CA ALA A 30 -36.98 27.19 -1.77
C ALA A 30 -38.31 26.42 -1.92
N THR A 31 -38.41 25.33 -1.16
CA THR A 31 -39.65 24.97 -0.46
C THR A 31 -39.29 24.43 0.92
N THR A 32 -39.91 25.08 1.90
CA THR A 32 -39.90 24.76 3.33
C THR A 32 -40.83 23.59 3.61
N SER A 33 -40.50 22.82 4.65
CA SER A 33 -41.39 22.30 5.69
C SER A 33 -41.17 20.83 6.07
N ASP A 34 -40.97 20.66 7.38
CA ASP A 34 -41.43 19.57 8.25
C ASP A 34 -40.66 18.22 8.31
N GLN A 35 -39.67 18.19 9.24
CA GLN A 35 -39.53 17.27 10.41
C GLN A 35 -39.86 15.77 10.21
N PRO A 36 -38.97 14.79 10.56
CA PRO A 36 -38.58 14.52 11.96
C PRO A 36 -37.15 14.01 12.25
N ALA A 37 -36.72 14.27 13.49
CA ALA A 37 -35.69 13.61 14.30
C ALA A 37 -34.40 13.15 13.61
N ALA A 38 -33.31 13.87 13.93
CA ALA A 38 -31.94 13.49 13.63
C ALA A 38 -31.60 12.05 14.11
N PRO A 39 -31.18 11.14 13.22
CA PRO A 39 -30.23 10.11 13.61
C PRO A 39 -28.86 10.75 13.82
N ALA A 40 -28.17 10.24 14.83
CA ALA A 40 -26.86 10.65 15.34
C ALA A 40 -25.82 11.00 14.26
N PRO A 41 -24.79 11.83 14.59
CA PRO A 41 -23.68 12.09 13.68
C PRO A 41 -23.07 10.75 13.26
N SER A 42 -23.30 10.36 12.00
CA SER A 42 -22.53 9.30 11.37
C SER A 42 -21.12 9.85 11.28
N SER A 43 -20.30 9.42 12.23
CA SER A 43 -18.86 9.57 12.22
C SER A 43 -18.38 9.33 10.80
N GLN A 44 -18.00 10.40 10.10
CA GLN A 44 -17.13 10.30 8.94
C GLN A 44 -15.80 9.77 9.46
N ALA A 45 -15.72 8.44 9.59
CA ALA A 45 -14.48 7.72 9.59
C ALA A 45 -13.81 8.10 8.27
N GLY A 46 -12.84 9.01 8.34
CA GLY A 46 -12.13 9.48 7.16
C GLY A 46 -11.50 8.32 6.38
N PRO A 47 -11.06 8.54 5.13
CA PRO A 47 -10.51 7.51 4.25
C PRO A 47 -9.44 6.62 4.93
N ALA A 48 -8.64 7.18 5.85
CA ALA A 48 -7.65 6.43 6.62
C ALA A 48 -8.24 5.31 7.52
N ALA A 49 -9.41 5.52 8.13
CA ALA A 49 -10.06 4.53 8.97
C ALA A 49 -10.74 3.41 8.16
N ALA A 50 -11.29 3.75 6.98
CA ALA A 50 -11.84 2.77 6.04
C ALA A 50 -10.74 1.85 5.45
N SER A 51 -9.57 2.41 5.12
CA SER A 51 -8.42 1.64 4.64
C SER A 51 -7.84 0.73 5.73
N ALA A 52 -7.82 1.17 6.99
CA ALA A 52 -7.37 0.33 8.10
C ALA A 52 -8.24 -0.91 8.29
N SER A 53 -9.56 -0.78 8.20
CA SER A 53 -10.48 -1.93 8.25
C SER A 53 -10.35 -2.88 7.04
N ALA A 54 -9.93 -2.37 5.88
CA ALA A 54 -9.71 -3.20 4.70
C ALA A 54 -8.44 -4.05 4.81
N CYS A 55 -7.35 -3.48 5.36
CA CYS A 55 -6.11 -4.22 5.57
C CYS A 55 -6.25 -5.30 6.66
N ASP A 56 -7.03 -5.06 7.72
CA ASP A 56 -7.26 -6.03 8.81
C ASP A 56 -7.98 -7.30 8.33
N ALA A 57 -8.76 -7.22 7.25
CA ALA A 57 -9.46 -8.35 6.65
C ALA A 57 -8.56 -9.20 5.73
N LEU A 58 -7.37 -8.72 5.37
CA LEU A 58 -6.45 -9.44 4.49
C LEU A 58 -5.72 -10.54 5.26
N SER A 59 -5.53 -11.68 4.62
CA SER A 59 -4.59 -12.69 5.09
C SER A 59 -3.16 -12.16 5.06
N ARG A 60 -2.27 -12.79 5.83
CA ARG A 60 -0.85 -12.40 5.91
C ARG A 60 -0.15 -12.34 4.55
N ALA A 61 -0.38 -13.35 3.70
CA ALA A 61 0.15 -13.38 2.33
C ALA A 61 -0.48 -12.29 1.45
N ALA A 62 -1.79 -12.09 1.53
CA ALA A 62 -2.48 -11.05 0.78
C ALA A 62 -2.01 -9.64 1.18
N CYS A 63 -1.66 -9.43 2.44
CA CYS A 63 -1.10 -8.17 2.92
C CYS A 63 0.26 -7.86 2.27
N LEU A 64 1.14 -8.86 2.11
CA LEU A 64 2.47 -8.67 1.51
C LEU A 64 2.40 -8.33 0.01
N GLU A 65 1.40 -8.89 -0.68
CA GLU A 65 1.18 -8.67 -2.11
C GLU A 65 0.32 -7.43 -2.40
N SER A 66 -0.28 -6.84 -1.37
CA SER A 66 -1.09 -5.62 -1.50
C SER A 66 -0.19 -4.41 -1.72
N THR A 67 -0.59 -3.53 -2.63
CA THR A 67 0.04 -2.23 -2.83
C THR A 67 -0.50 -1.14 -1.91
N ALA A 68 -1.61 -1.43 -1.21
CA ALA A 68 -2.30 -0.49 -0.31
C ALA A 68 -2.08 -0.80 1.17
N CYS A 69 -1.54 -1.97 1.48
CA CYS A 69 -1.33 -2.44 2.84
C CYS A 69 0.10 -2.94 3.02
N THR A 70 0.56 -2.93 4.26
CA THR A 70 1.88 -3.39 4.65
C THR A 70 1.76 -4.22 5.93
N LEU A 71 2.41 -5.38 5.93
CA LEU A 71 2.53 -6.26 7.06
C LEU A 71 3.64 -5.77 7.98
N HIS A 72 3.28 -5.44 9.22
CA HIS A 72 4.20 -4.94 10.22
C HIS A 72 4.34 -5.93 11.37
N LEU A 73 5.57 -6.18 11.83
CA LEU A 73 5.82 -6.94 13.04
C LEU A 73 5.71 -6.00 14.25
N VAL A 74 4.70 -6.22 15.09
CA VAL A 74 4.48 -5.52 16.34
C VAL A 74 5.06 -6.37 17.48
N GLY A 75 5.98 -5.80 18.25
CA GLY A 75 6.71 -6.54 19.28
C GLY A 75 7.60 -7.63 18.65
N ASN A 76 7.55 -8.85 19.20
CA ASN A 76 8.50 -9.91 18.83
C ASN A 76 7.90 -11.03 17.97
N ASN A 77 6.58 -11.13 17.89
CA ASN A 77 5.92 -12.29 17.27
C ASN A 77 4.46 -12.03 16.88
N TYR A 78 4.07 -10.75 16.70
CA TYR A 78 2.72 -10.38 16.30
C TYR A 78 2.72 -9.62 14.97
N TYR A 79 2.06 -10.16 13.95
CA TYR A 79 1.91 -9.43 12.68
C TYR A 79 0.58 -8.72 12.60
N GLU A 80 0.63 -7.46 12.17
CA GLU A 80 -0.52 -6.62 11.88
C GLU A 80 -0.44 -6.14 10.43
N CYS A 81 -1.54 -6.30 9.69
CA CYS A 81 -1.65 -5.68 8.37
C CYS A 81 -2.24 -4.27 8.53
N ARG A 82 -1.46 -3.26 8.19
CA ARG A 82 -1.86 -1.86 8.27
C ARG A 82 -1.84 -1.21 6.89
N PRO A 83 -2.47 -0.03 6.69
CA PRO A 83 -2.27 0.74 5.47
C PRO A 83 -0.80 1.11 5.26
N GLU A 84 -0.41 1.23 3.99
CA GLU A 84 0.89 1.75 3.57
C GLU A 84 1.22 3.08 4.29
N ALA A 85 2.46 3.26 4.76
CA ALA A 85 2.88 4.52 5.39
C ALA A 85 4.17 5.09 4.76
N GLY A 86 4.05 6.32 4.30
CA GLY A 86 5.19 7.07 3.77
C GLY A 86 5.61 6.67 2.36
N VAL A 87 6.57 7.41 1.83
CA VAL A 87 6.94 7.41 0.41
C VAL A 87 7.54 6.09 -0.09
N CYS A 88 8.06 5.25 0.81
CA CYS A 88 8.67 3.98 0.45
C CYS A 88 7.69 2.81 0.46
N GLU A 89 6.56 2.92 1.17
CA GLU A 89 5.53 1.87 1.21
C GLU A 89 4.44 2.15 0.16
N THR A 90 4.22 3.42 -0.22
CA THR A 90 3.01 3.77 -0.96
C THR A 90 2.92 3.16 -2.38
N GLY A 91 1.90 2.38 -2.70
CA GLY A 91 1.66 1.83 -4.03
C GLY A 91 2.64 0.73 -4.43
N LEU A 92 3.24 0.04 -3.46
CA LEU A 92 4.18 -1.06 -3.68
C LEU A 92 3.78 -2.29 -2.87
N ALA A 93 3.86 -3.45 -3.51
CA ALA A 93 3.87 -4.69 -2.77
C ALA A 93 5.14 -4.76 -1.92
N GLN A 94 4.98 -5.12 -0.65
CA GLN A 94 6.06 -5.19 0.33
C GLN A 94 7.15 -6.22 -0.05
N SER A 95 6.78 -7.22 -0.86
CA SER A 95 7.68 -8.21 -1.46
C SER A 95 8.52 -7.68 -2.64
N SER A 96 8.23 -6.47 -3.16
CA SER A 96 8.88 -5.92 -4.35
C SER A 96 10.17 -5.17 -4.05
N SER A 97 11.31 -5.86 -4.13
CA SER A 97 12.64 -5.27 -3.98
C SER A 97 12.97 -4.25 -5.08
N GLU A 98 12.62 -4.56 -6.33
CA GLU A 98 12.80 -3.65 -7.48
C GLU A 98 11.94 -2.38 -7.35
N GLY A 99 10.67 -2.54 -6.93
CA GLY A 99 9.78 -1.41 -6.69
C GLY A 99 10.29 -0.49 -5.59
N CYS A 100 10.87 -1.06 -4.53
CA CYS A 100 11.49 -0.30 -3.45
C CYS A 100 12.77 0.44 -3.89
N THR A 101 13.71 -0.28 -4.49
CA THR A 101 15.05 0.24 -4.84
C THR A 101 15.03 1.21 -6.02
N SER A 102 13.98 1.19 -6.84
CA SER A 102 13.75 2.20 -7.88
C SER A 102 13.33 3.57 -7.32
N ARG A 103 12.97 3.66 -6.03
CA ARG A 103 12.59 4.92 -5.37
C ARG A 103 13.80 5.57 -4.72
N ALA A 104 14.01 6.84 -5.06
CA ALA A 104 15.08 7.63 -4.47
C ALA A 104 14.91 7.77 -2.95
N GLY A 105 15.95 7.39 -2.20
CA GLY A 105 15.95 7.47 -0.74
C GLY A 105 15.20 6.34 -0.04
N CYS A 106 14.87 5.24 -0.73
CA CYS A 106 14.31 4.04 -0.15
C CYS A 106 15.30 2.86 -0.20
N GLU A 107 15.30 2.04 0.85
CA GLU A 107 16.11 0.84 0.99
C GLU A 107 15.20 -0.37 1.21
N PHE A 108 15.44 -1.43 0.44
CA PHE A 108 14.79 -2.71 0.64
C PHE A 108 15.53 -3.52 1.71
N VAL A 109 14.84 -3.83 2.80
CA VAL A 109 15.33 -4.70 3.86
C VAL A 109 14.71 -6.08 3.67
N PRO A 110 15.52 -7.12 3.36
CA PRO A 110 15.00 -8.46 3.11
C PRO A 110 14.44 -9.13 4.37
N ALA A 111 13.53 -10.08 4.17
CA ALA A 111 12.85 -10.83 5.21
C ALA A 111 13.71 -11.98 5.77
N SER A 112 14.81 -11.69 6.46
CA SER A 112 15.84 -12.68 6.83
C SER A 112 15.31 -13.90 7.61
N CYS A 113 14.25 -13.74 8.40
CA CYS A 113 13.67 -14.80 9.24
C CYS A 113 12.13 -14.86 9.18
N TYR A 114 11.49 -14.19 8.22
CA TYR A 114 10.03 -14.16 8.12
C TYR A 114 9.47 -15.52 7.70
N CYS A 115 8.41 -15.97 8.37
CA CYS A 115 7.81 -17.29 8.14
C CYS A 115 6.29 -17.18 7.94
N PRO A 116 5.75 -17.21 6.69
CA PRO A 116 4.35 -16.89 6.37
C PRO A 116 3.29 -17.90 6.86
N CYS A 117 3.66 -18.81 7.75
CA CYS A 117 2.90 -20.04 8.00
C CYS A 117 2.21 -20.01 9.36
N ALA A 118 1.10 -20.74 9.46
CA ALA A 118 0.31 -20.84 10.68
C ALA A 118 1.15 -21.45 11.82
N GLY A 119 1.05 -20.86 13.01
CA GLY A 119 1.71 -21.39 14.23
C GLY A 119 3.15 -20.96 14.46
N ALA A 120 3.83 -20.35 13.47
CA ALA A 120 5.17 -19.79 13.67
C ALA A 120 5.15 -18.46 14.46
N SER A 121 3.99 -17.80 14.58
CA SER A 121 3.80 -16.53 15.29
C SER A 121 2.32 -16.33 15.61
N ARG A 122 1.98 -15.38 16.49
CA ARG A 122 0.59 -14.91 16.61
C ARG A 122 0.36 -13.85 15.54
N SER A 123 -0.81 -13.79 14.94
CA SER A 123 -1.15 -12.81 13.91
C SER A 123 -2.58 -12.34 14.15
N LYS A 124 -2.84 -11.05 13.90
CA LYS A 124 -4.23 -10.56 13.86
C LYS A 124 -4.99 -11.08 12.64
N VAL A 125 -4.23 -11.32 11.58
CA VAL A 125 -4.69 -11.68 10.25
C VAL A 125 -4.57 -13.19 10.01
N PRO A 126 -5.49 -13.80 9.25
CA PRO A 126 -5.46 -15.23 9.00
C PRO A 126 -4.20 -15.65 8.24
N ASP A 127 -3.60 -16.77 8.65
CA ASP A 127 -2.50 -17.42 7.94
C ASP A 127 -3.03 -18.28 6.78
N THR A 128 -2.23 -18.45 5.73
CA THR A 128 -2.59 -19.22 4.52
C THR A 128 -1.77 -20.50 4.32
N GLY A 129 -0.72 -20.74 5.13
CA GLY A 129 0.16 -21.90 5.00
C GLY A 129 -0.10 -22.95 6.09
N THR A 130 -0.23 -24.22 5.69
CA THR A 130 -0.63 -25.32 6.59
C THR A 130 0.50 -25.95 7.39
N GLU A 131 1.77 -25.78 7.05
CA GLU A 131 2.93 -26.27 7.82
C GLU A 131 4.21 -25.77 7.14
N CYS A 132 5.12 -25.15 7.89
CA CYS A 132 6.44 -24.78 7.36
C CYS A 132 7.53 -25.05 8.39
N ASP A 133 8.62 -25.66 7.94
CA ASP A 133 9.83 -25.84 8.73
C ASP A 133 10.60 -24.52 8.79
N CYS A 134 10.17 -23.63 9.67
CA CYS A 134 10.77 -22.32 9.82
C CYS A 134 11.93 -22.37 10.83
N VAL A 135 13.14 -22.54 10.29
CA VAL A 135 14.40 -22.69 11.04
C VAL A 135 14.65 -21.55 12.05
N CYS A 136 14.16 -20.35 11.77
CA CYS A 136 14.49 -19.13 12.55
C CYS A 136 13.37 -18.62 13.47
N GLY A 137 12.28 -19.36 13.68
CA GLY A 137 11.24 -19.02 14.67
C GLY A 137 10.36 -17.80 14.37
N GLY A 138 10.45 -17.22 13.17
CA GLY A 138 9.71 -16.03 12.76
C GLY A 138 10.47 -14.72 13.01
N GLY A 139 10.28 -13.74 12.12
CA GLY A 139 10.98 -12.47 12.13
C GLY A 139 10.28 -11.46 11.24
N ALA A 140 10.76 -10.21 11.21
CA ALA A 140 10.11 -9.16 10.44
C ALA A 140 10.00 -9.52 8.95
N PRO A 141 8.84 -9.27 8.30
CA PRO A 141 8.73 -9.41 6.86
C PRO A 141 9.70 -8.45 6.15
N ALA A 142 9.91 -8.67 4.84
CA ALA A 142 10.65 -7.73 4.02
C ALA A 142 10.01 -6.35 4.16
N THR A 143 10.77 -5.27 4.14
CA THR A 143 10.18 -3.93 4.22
C THR A 143 10.92 -2.95 3.34
N CYS A 144 10.20 -1.96 2.84
CA CYS A 144 10.78 -0.83 2.13
C CYS A 144 10.76 0.39 3.05
N ARG A 145 11.94 0.88 3.46
CA ARG A 145 12.05 1.99 4.40
C ARG A 145 12.85 3.14 3.83
N SER A 146 12.64 4.34 4.36
CA SER A 146 13.46 5.50 4.03
C SER A 146 14.91 5.28 4.48
N SER A 147 15.87 5.43 3.56
CA SER A 147 17.31 5.37 3.85
C SER A 147 17.81 6.63 4.57
N ALA A 148 17.00 7.68 4.61
CA ALA A 148 17.28 8.92 5.33
C ALA A 148 16.96 8.77 6.82
N GLY A 149 17.86 8.13 7.57
CA GLY A 149 17.64 7.85 8.98
C GLY A 149 18.83 7.20 9.68
N THR A 150 20.02 7.80 9.58
CA THR A 150 21.10 7.57 10.54
C THR A 150 21.67 8.91 10.94
#